data_AF-A0A162WVF7-F1
#
_entry.id   AF-A0A162WVF7-F1
#
_cell.length_a   1.000
_cell.length_b   1.000
_cell.length_c   1.000
_cell.angle_alpha   90.00
_cell.angle_beta   90.00
_cell.angle_gamma   90.00
#
_symmetry.space_group_name_H-M   'P 1'
#
loop_
_entity.id
_entity.type
_entity.pdbx_description
1 polymer ?
#
loop_
_entity_poly.entity_id
_entity_poly.type
_entity_poly.pdbx_seq_one_letter_code
_entity_poly.pdbx_strand_id
1 'polypeptide(L)'
;MVNFNHEQLWIAFQAIRGCRVALENAFSCAIKREAFDKTLIEQPVVRHKFGNCGRMVESLQAWTEQIIYELENLSEADGAGLLGETTALLKVKSGMICKYIAEECLKIMGGLGLTKTGQGARIEAF
;
A
#
# COMPACT_ATOMS: atom_id res chain seq x y z
N MET A 1 -16.77 17.31 19.46
CA MET A 1 -16.00 17.28 18.19
C MET A 1 -16.43 16.02 17.46
N VAL A 2 -16.76 16.08 16.17
CA VAL A 2 -17.21 14.88 15.42
C VAL A 2 -16.00 13.95 15.24
N ASN A 3 -16.17 12.68 15.60
CA ASN A 3 -15.14 11.66 15.48
C ASN A 3 -14.99 11.26 14.00
N PHE A 4 -13.78 11.38 13.44
CA PHE A 4 -13.45 11.03 12.05
C PHE A 4 -12.68 9.70 11.91
N ASN A 5 -12.59 8.91 12.99
CA ASN A 5 -11.81 7.67 13.01
C ASN A 5 -12.31 6.69 11.94
N HIS A 6 -13.62 6.62 11.73
CA HIS A 6 -14.22 5.73 10.73
C HIS A 6 -13.77 6.09 9.29
N GLU A 7 -13.84 7.36 8.90
CA GLU A 7 -13.40 7.82 7.59
C GLU A 7 -11.88 7.67 7.40
N GLN A 8 -11.11 7.89 8.46
CA GLN A 8 -9.64 7.73 8.42
C GLN A 8 -9.24 6.26 8.27
N LEU A 9 -9.91 5.34 8.96
CA LEU A 9 -9.73 3.90 8.78
C LEU A 9 -10.13 3.46 7.37
N TRP A 10 -11.24 3.99 6.85
CA TRP A 10 -11.68 3.72 5.48
C TRP A 10 -10.62 4.09 4.43
N ILE A 11 -9.89 5.20 4.64
CA ILE A 11 -8.77 5.58 3.78
C ILE A 11 -7.60 4.58 3.91
N ALA A 12 -7.28 4.14 5.13
CA ALA A 12 -6.23 3.14 5.35
C ALA A 12 -6.55 1.80 4.67
N PHE A 13 -7.79 1.33 4.73
CA PHE A 13 -8.22 0.10 4.05
C PHE A 13 -8.05 0.17 2.53
N GLN A 14 -8.49 1.27 1.92
CA GLN A 14 -8.33 1.48 0.49
C GLN A 14 -6.85 1.56 0.09
N ALA A 15 -6.03 2.25 0.90
CA ALA A 15 -4.60 2.36 0.69
C ALA A 15 -3.91 0.98 0.70
N ILE A 16 -4.16 0.17 1.73
CA ILE A 16 -3.61 -1.19 1.82
C ILE A 16 -4.01 -2.03 0.61
N ARG A 17 -5.31 -2.05 0.28
CA ARG A 17 -5.80 -2.85 -0.84
C ARG A 17 -5.21 -2.38 -2.16
N GLY A 18 -5.16 -1.08 -2.39
CA GLY A 18 -4.56 -0.47 -3.58
C GLY A 18 -3.08 -0.84 -3.72
N CYS A 19 -2.30 -0.76 -2.63
CA CYS A 19 -0.90 -1.17 -2.61
C CYS A 19 -0.72 -2.65 -3.01
N ARG A 20 -1.54 -3.56 -2.45
CA ARG A 20 -1.47 -4.99 -2.77
C ARG A 20 -1.79 -5.25 -4.25
N VAL A 21 -2.81 -4.59 -4.79
CA VAL A 21 -3.19 -4.72 -6.21
C VAL A 21 -2.12 -4.14 -7.14
N ALA A 22 -1.52 -3.00 -6.80
CA ALA A 22 -0.43 -2.41 -7.57
C ALA A 22 0.78 -3.36 -7.61
N LEU A 23 1.15 -3.93 -6.45
CA LEU A 23 2.25 -4.90 -6.34
C LEU A 23 1.96 -6.17 -7.13
N GLU A 24 0.73 -6.70 -7.09
CA GLU A 24 0.32 -7.88 -7.86
C GLU A 24 0.49 -7.67 -9.37
N ASN A 25 0.07 -6.51 -9.89
CA ASN A 25 0.23 -6.17 -11.31
C ASN A 25 1.71 -6.06 -11.69
N ALA A 26 2.51 -5.35 -10.86
CA ALA A 26 3.94 -5.21 -11.09
C ALA A 26 4.66 -6.57 -11.03
N PHE A 27 4.28 -7.44 -10.09
CA PHE A 27 4.82 -8.79 -9.95
C PHE A 27 4.49 -9.66 -11.17
N SER A 28 3.23 -9.61 -11.62
CA SER A 28 2.78 -10.33 -12.83
C SER A 28 3.54 -9.91 -14.09
N CYS A 29 3.97 -8.64 -14.17
CA CYS A 29 4.86 -8.15 -15.22
C CYS A 29 6.30 -8.68 -15.02
N ALA A 30 6.82 -8.61 -13.80
CA ALA A 30 8.19 -8.98 -13.47
C ALA A 30 8.53 -10.45 -13.68
N ILE A 31 7.56 -11.37 -13.53
CA ILE A 31 7.76 -12.81 -13.77
C ILE A 31 7.79 -13.19 -15.26
N LYS A 32 7.27 -12.33 -16.14
CA LYS A 32 7.17 -12.60 -17.60
C LYS A 32 8.22 -11.83 -18.41
N ARG A 33 8.63 -10.67 -17.92
CA ARG A 33 9.55 -9.77 -18.63
C ARG A 33 10.99 -10.19 -18.40
N GLU A 34 11.74 -10.35 -19.47
CA GLU A 34 13.17 -10.65 -19.42
C GLU A 34 14.03 -9.39 -19.63
N ALA A 35 15.15 -9.34 -18.92
CA ALA A 35 16.21 -8.36 -19.09
C ALA A 35 17.53 -8.95 -18.56
N PHE A 36 18.63 -8.72 -19.29
CA PHE A 36 19.94 -9.28 -18.94
C PHE A 36 19.90 -10.81 -18.78
N ASP A 37 19.35 -11.50 -19.79
CA ASP A 37 19.27 -12.96 -19.91
C ASP A 37 18.52 -13.70 -18.79
N LYS A 38 17.73 -12.98 -17.99
CA LYS A 38 16.93 -13.51 -16.89
C LYS A 38 15.59 -12.79 -16.80
N THR A 39 14.64 -13.40 -16.10
CA THR A 39 13.39 -12.69 -15.77
C THR A 39 13.68 -11.52 -14.82
N LEU A 40 12.84 -10.50 -14.86
CA LEU A 40 13.04 -9.31 -14.04
C LEU A 40 12.97 -9.65 -12.54
N ILE A 41 12.14 -10.61 -12.14
CA ILE A 41 12.07 -11.09 -10.75
C ILE A 41 13.35 -11.83 -10.30
N GLU A 42 14.15 -12.35 -11.22
CA GLU A 42 15.44 -12.98 -10.90
C GLU A 42 16.55 -11.96 -10.61
N GLN A 43 16.32 -10.68 -10.93
CA GLN A 43 17.24 -9.61 -10.59
C GLN A 43 17.17 -9.29 -9.09
N PRO A 44 18.29 -9.33 -8.33
CA PRO A 44 18.29 -9.11 -6.88
C PRO A 44 17.68 -7.77 -6.46
N VAL A 45 17.93 -6.71 -7.24
CA VAL A 45 17.39 -5.37 -7.00
C VAL A 45 15.86 -5.34 -7.07
N VAL A 46 15.25 -6.12 -7.96
CA VAL A 46 13.79 -6.19 -8.12
C VAL A 46 13.17 -6.94 -6.96
N ARG A 47 13.75 -8.07 -6.54
CA ARG A 47 13.31 -8.78 -5.32
C ARG A 47 13.41 -7.92 -4.08
N HIS A 48 14.50 -7.16 -3.94
CA HIS A 48 14.65 -6.22 -2.82
C HIS A 48 13.53 -5.17 -2.81
N LYS A 49 13.16 -4.61 -3.97
CA LYS A 49 12.03 -3.66 -4.08
C LYS A 49 10.72 -4.29 -3.63
N PHE A 50 10.39 -5.49 -4.12
CA PHE A 50 9.18 -6.20 -3.69
C PHE A 50 9.19 -6.52 -2.19
N GLY A 51 10.32 -7.00 -1.65
CA GLY A 51 10.45 -7.28 -0.23
C GLY A 51 10.28 -6.03 0.63
N ASN A 52 10.85 -4.89 0.22
CA ASN A 52 10.69 -3.63 0.94
C ASN A 52 9.24 -3.12 0.90
N CYS A 53 8.60 -3.17 -0.28
CA CYS A 53 7.19 -2.80 -0.42
C CYS A 53 6.28 -3.71 0.41
N GLY A 54 6.49 -5.03 0.34
CA GLY A 54 5.75 -6.01 1.12
C GLY A 54 5.85 -5.74 2.62
N ARG A 55 7.07 -5.53 3.13
CA ARG A 55 7.29 -5.16 4.54
C ARG A 55 6.48 -3.91 4.96
N MET A 56 6.42 -2.88 4.10
CA MET A 56 5.65 -1.67 4.41
C MET A 56 4.15 -1.93 4.44
N VAL A 57 3.61 -2.69 3.49
CA VAL A 57 2.19 -3.06 3.45
C VAL A 57 1.80 -3.89 4.66
N GLU A 58 2.59 -4.90 5.02
CA GLU A 58 2.30 -5.73 6.20
C GLU A 58 2.39 -4.92 7.51
N SER A 59 3.34 -3.99 7.60
CA SER A 59 3.42 -3.08 8.76
C SER A 59 2.19 -2.18 8.87
N LEU A 60 1.66 -1.71 7.74
CA LEU A 60 0.46 -0.88 7.72
C LEU A 60 -0.81 -1.69 8.07
N GLN A 61 -0.92 -2.93 7.57
CA GLN A 61 -1.98 -3.86 7.93
C GLN A 61 -2.00 -4.10 9.44
N ALA A 62 -0.86 -4.47 10.03
CA ALA A 62 -0.76 -4.75 11.46
C ALA A 62 -1.14 -3.55 12.33
N TRP A 63 -0.68 -2.35 11.98
CA TRP A 63 -1.05 -1.13 12.72
C TRP A 63 -2.55 -0.82 12.61
N THR A 64 -3.14 -1.05 11.43
CA THR A 64 -4.58 -0.87 11.23
C THR A 64 -5.39 -1.85 12.08
N GLU A 65 -5.00 -3.13 12.10
CA GLU A 65 -5.66 -4.17 12.91
C GLU A 65 -5.54 -3.89 14.40
N GLN A 66 -4.39 -3.36 14.86
CA GLN A 66 -4.22 -2.94 16.25
C GLN A 66 -5.22 -1.84 16.63
N ILE A 67 -5.37 -0.79 15.81
CA ILE A 67 -6.32 0.30 16.09
C ILE A 67 -7.76 -0.21 16.11
N ILE A 68 -8.12 -1.12 15.21
CA ILE A 68 -9.46 -1.74 15.20
C ILE A 68 -9.71 -2.50 16.49
N TYR A 69 -8.75 -3.32 16.91
CA TYR A 69 -8.85 -4.06 18.16
C TYR A 69 -9.03 -3.11 19.36
N GLU A 70 -8.26 -2.02 19.42
CA GLU A 70 -8.39 -1.04 20.50
C GLU A 70 -9.77 -0.34 20.46
N LEU A 71 -10.29 0.02 19.28
CA LEU A 71 -11.62 0.59 19.13
C LEU A 71 -12.75 -0.36 19.57
N GLU A 72 -12.59 -1.67 19.34
CA GLU A 72 -13.58 -2.68 19.76
C GLU A 72 -13.59 -2.92 21.27
N ASN A 73 -12.47 -2.64 21.96
CA ASN A 73 -12.30 -2.90 23.39
C ASN A 73 -12.42 -1.65 24.27
N LEU A 74 -12.49 -0.46 23.69
CA LEU A 74 -12.66 0.81 24.41
C LEU A 74 -14.13 1.26 24.41
N SER A 75 -14.48 2.11 25.38
CA SER A 75 -15.75 2.84 25.31
C SER A 75 -15.73 3.81 24.13
N GLU A 76 -16.90 4.19 23.59
CA GLU A 76 -16.97 5.15 22.48
C GLU A 76 -16.30 6.49 22.81
N ALA A 77 -16.41 6.94 24.06
CA ALA A 77 -15.77 8.17 24.54
C ALA A 77 -14.24 8.04 24.57
N ASP A 78 -13.72 6.92 25.08
CA ASP A 78 -12.27 6.68 25.16
C ASP A 78 -11.66 6.45 23.78
N GLY A 79 -12.35 5.71 22.90
CA GLY A 79 -11.92 5.49 21.52
C GLY A 79 -11.86 6.79 20.72
N ALA A 80 -12.82 7.70 20.91
CA ALA A 80 -12.78 9.02 20.29
C ALA A 80 -11.63 9.90 20.83
N GLY A 81 -11.34 9.81 22.13
CA GLY A 81 -10.32 10.64 22.79
C GLY A 81 -8.89 10.14 22.56
N LEU A 82 -8.65 8.84 22.77
CA LEU A 82 -7.31 8.25 22.78
C LEU A 82 -6.80 7.88 21.38
N LEU A 83 -7.70 7.43 20.50
CA LEU A 83 -7.31 6.88 19.18
C LEU A 83 -7.46 7.88 18.04
N GLY A 84 -8.02 9.06 18.30
CA GLY A 84 -8.19 10.11 17.28
C GLY A 84 -6.90 10.51 16.59
N GLU A 85 -5.85 10.77 17.38
CA GLU A 85 -4.52 11.13 16.85
C GLU A 85 -3.87 9.94 16.13
N THR A 86 -3.87 8.76 16.76
CA THR A 86 -3.26 7.55 16.21
C THR A 86 -3.88 7.17 14.86
N THR A 87 -5.20 7.26 14.74
CA THR A 87 -5.93 6.97 13.49
C THR A 87 -5.61 8.01 12.41
N ALA A 88 -5.45 9.29 12.79
CA ALA A 88 -5.05 10.32 11.86
C ALA A 88 -3.62 10.08 11.33
N LEU A 89 -2.69 9.68 12.20
CA LEU A 89 -1.32 9.31 11.82
C LEU A 89 -1.28 8.08 10.92
N LEU A 90 -2.10 7.06 11.19
CA LEU A 90 -2.26 5.89 10.33
C LEU A 90 -2.67 6.31 8.91
N LYS A 91 -3.65 7.21 8.78
CA LYS A 91 -4.09 7.73 7.48
C LYS A 91 -2.96 8.44 6.73
N VAL A 92 -2.17 9.25 7.43
CA VAL A 92 -1.02 9.95 6.81
C VAL A 92 0.03 8.94 6.35
N LYS A 93 0.38 7.97 7.19
CA LYS A 93 1.34 6.91 6.86
C LYS A 93 0.88 6.09 5.66
N SER A 94 -0.41 5.81 5.58
CA SER A 94 -1.03 5.11 4.44
C SER A 94 -0.76 5.84 3.13
N GLY A 95 -0.99 7.15 3.08
CA GLY A 95 -0.73 7.96 1.88
C GLY A 95 0.75 7.99 1.47
N MET A 96 1.66 8.06 2.45
CA MET A 96 3.11 8.00 2.18
C MET A 96 3.54 6.66 1.60
N ILE A 97 3.01 5.55 2.12
CA ILE A 97 3.29 4.20 1.64
C ILE A 97 2.70 4.00 0.24
N CYS A 98 1.46 4.44 -0.01
CA CYS A 98 0.86 4.37 -1.34
C CYS A 98 1.74 5.04 -2.40
N LYS A 99 2.16 6.29 -2.15
CA LYS A 99 3.03 7.01 -3.07
C LYS A 99 4.31 6.24 -3.35
N TYR A 100 4.99 5.75 -2.31
CA TYR A 100 6.23 5.01 -2.46
C TYR A 100 6.04 3.73 -3.28
N ILE A 101 4.97 2.98 -3.01
CA ILE A 101 4.67 1.74 -3.73
C ILE A 101 4.29 2.02 -5.18
N ALA A 102 3.50 3.06 -5.45
CA ALA A 102 3.16 3.48 -6.81
C ALA A 102 4.42 3.77 -7.63
N GLU A 103 5.36 4.53 -7.07
CA GLU A 103 6.64 4.84 -7.72
C GLU A 103 7.50 3.59 -7.97
N GLU A 104 7.59 2.67 -7.00
CA GLU A 104 8.37 1.44 -7.17
C GLU A 104 7.75 0.49 -8.20
N CYS A 105 6.43 0.34 -8.18
CA CYS A 105 5.70 -0.44 -9.18
C CYS A 105 5.86 0.15 -10.59
N LEU A 106 5.79 1.48 -10.72
CA LEU A 106 6.06 2.18 -11.97
C LEU A 106 7.47 1.87 -12.50
N LYS A 107 8.49 1.95 -11.63
CA LYS A 107 9.89 1.65 -11.99
C LYS A 107 10.06 0.20 -12.46
N ILE A 108 9.39 -0.75 -11.82
CA ILE A 108 9.42 -2.17 -12.21
C ILE A 108 8.76 -2.38 -13.57
N MET A 109 7.62 -1.73 -13.83
CA MET A 109 6.92 -1.84 -15.12
C MET A 109 7.59 -1.02 -16.24
N GLY A 110 8.37 -0.01 -15.90
CA GLY A 110 9.00 0.91 -16.85
C GLY A 110 7.94 1.69 -17.65
N GLY A 111 8.18 1.90 -18.94
CA GLY A 111 7.25 2.66 -19.81
C GLY A 111 5.82 2.09 -19.87
N LEU A 112 5.64 0.78 -19.66
CA LEU A 112 4.29 0.20 -19.57
C LEU A 112 3.50 0.75 -18.38
N GLY A 113 4.14 1.10 -17.26
CA GLY A 113 3.43 1.65 -16.11
C GLY A 113 2.87 3.06 -16.32
N LEU A 114 3.22 3.73 -17.42
CA LEU A 114 2.68 5.04 -17.81
C LEU A 114 1.49 4.94 -18.78
N THR A 115 1.14 3.75 -19.24
CA THR A 115 0.03 3.58 -20.19
C THR A 115 -1.30 3.62 -19.47
N LYS A 116 -2.18 4.54 -19.86
CA LYS A 116 -3.56 4.66 -19.34
C LYS A 116 -4.47 3.46 -19.65
N THR A 117 -4.03 2.57 -20.53
CA THR A 117 -4.75 1.37 -20.95
C THR A 117 -3.88 0.12 -20.77
N GLY A 118 -4.49 -1.06 -20.89
CA GLY A 118 -3.77 -2.33 -20.80
C GLY A 118 -3.22 -2.64 -19.41
N GLN A 119 -2.09 -3.32 -19.34
CA GLN A 119 -1.54 -3.84 -18.08
C GLN A 119 -1.08 -2.73 -17.12
N GLY A 120 -0.68 -1.58 -17.65
CA GLY A 120 -0.22 -0.42 -16.86
C GLY A 120 -1.32 0.46 -16.28
N ALA A 121 -2.55 0.33 -16.78
CA ALA A 121 -3.64 1.27 -16.46
C ALA A 121 -3.90 1.41 -14.96
N ARG A 122 -3.83 0.30 -14.22
CA ARG A 122 -4.04 0.29 -12.77
C ARG A 122 -2.92 0.95 -11.99
N ILE A 123 -1.70 0.98 -12.53
CA ILE A 123 -0.54 1.60 -11.86
C ILE A 123 -0.52 3.10 -12.14
N GLU A 124 -0.90 3.50 -13.36
CA GLU A 124 -1.01 4.92 -13.71
C GLU A 124 -2.13 5.64 -12.94
N ALA A 125 -3.23 4.93 -12.64
CA ALA A 125 -4.36 5.44 -11.88
C ALA A 125 -4.22 5.32 -10.35
N PHE A 126 -3.13 4.74 -9.85
CA PHE A 126 -2.90 4.45 -8.42
C PHE A 126 -2.06 5.52 -7.74
#